data_AF-A0A2V3Q021-F1
#
_entry.id   AF-A0A2V3Q021-F1
#
_cell.length_a   1.000
_cell.length_b   1.000
_cell.length_c   1.000
_cell.angle_alpha   90.00
_cell.angle_beta   90.00
_cell.angle_gamma   90.00
#
_symmetry.space_group_name_H-M   'P 1'
#
loop_
_entity.id
_entity.type
_entity.pdbx_description
1 polymer ?
#
loop_
_entity_poly.entity_id
_entity_poly.type
_entity_poly.pdbx_seq_one_letter_code
_entity_poly.pdbx_strand_id
1 'polypeptide(L)'
;MISEKGKRKLIYKDQLFYWFVKLDEDYDIPYLHIISDDKQLCLVYRVNQISDEFIHPKIGVLKSDKMKKGLYCFFSPIADEFISTHNVRAILNWHEQQDENLDPIEVRVPTNPFEDIDFKDGYVTHIETDFSRDSLREDMLQVIYPKGYLLDVGWYGASEGFIVSIIKDQDWENPIRKTRKSIFNLNEAVVKSIEIIGKLMMDK
;
A
#
# COMPACT_ATOMS: atom_id res chain seq x y z
N MET A 1 11.48 -15.27 -15.52
CA MET A 1 11.21 -15.53 -16.95
C MET A 1 9.74 -15.20 -17.22
N ILE A 2 9.44 -13.94 -17.55
CA ILE A 2 8.06 -13.47 -17.79
C ILE A 2 7.81 -13.56 -19.30
N SER A 3 6.87 -14.39 -19.70
CA SER A 3 6.58 -14.70 -21.11
C SER A 3 5.87 -13.54 -21.82
N GLU A 4 6.27 -13.25 -23.06
CA GLU A 4 5.53 -12.39 -24.00
C GLU A 4 4.10 -12.92 -24.32
N LYS A 5 3.74 -14.13 -23.85
CA LYS A 5 2.36 -14.67 -23.81
C LYS A 5 1.49 -14.10 -22.66
N GLY A 6 1.89 -12.99 -22.06
CA GLY A 6 1.40 -12.48 -20.77
C GLY A 6 -0.05 -12.00 -20.69
N LYS A 7 -0.74 -11.79 -21.82
CA LYS A 7 -2.15 -11.37 -21.87
C LYS A 7 -3.10 -12.57 -21.95
N ARG A 8 -3.85 -12.78 -20.87
CA ARG A 8 -4.85 -13.84 -20.72
C ARG A 8 -6.25 -13.28 -20.99
N LYS A 9 -7.16 -14.15 -21.41
CA LYS A 9 -8.57 -13.82 -21.68
C LYS A 9 -9.47 -14.37 -20.58
N LEU A 10 -10.54 -13.65 -20.28
CA LEU A 10 -11.61 -14.08 -19.38
C LEU A 10 -12.94 -13.57 -19.93
N ILE A 11 -13.95 -14.43 -20.04
CA ILE A 11 -15.33 -13.99 -20.26
C ILE A 11 -16.01 -13.87 -18.89
N TYR A 12 -16.62 -12.73 -18.64
CA TYR A 12 -17.35 -12.42 -17.41
C TYR A 12 -18.65 -11.69 -17.77
N LYS A 13 -19.81 -12.26 -17.39
CA LYS A 13 -21.14 -11.75 -17.74
C LYS A 13 -21.25 -11.33 -19.23
N ASP A 14 -20.88 -12.25 -20.12
CA ASP A 14 -20.89 -12.07 -21.58
C ASP A 14 -19.97 -10.98 -22.16
N GLN A 15 -19.16 -10.31 -21.33
CA GLN A 15 -18.12 -9.39 -21.76
C GLN A 15 -16.73 -10.04 -21.72
N LEU A 16 -15.91 -9.75 -22.74
CA LEU A 16 -14.53 -10.24 -22.82
C LEU A 16 -13.58 -9.28 -22.12
N PHE A 17 -12.72 -9.83 -21.27
CA PHE A 17 -11.65 -9.13 -20.59
C PHE A 17 -10.29 -9.69 -20.95
N TYR A 18 -9.31 -8.79 -21.04
CA TYR A 18 -7.90 -9.08 -21.14
C TYR A 18 -7.22 -8.73 -19.83
N TRP A 19 -6.40 -9.63 -19.30
CA TRP A 19 -5.65 -9.38 -18.07
C TRP A 19 -4.22 -9.89 -18.14
N PHE A 20 -3.33 -9.19 -17.45
CA PHE A 20 -1.89 -9.48 -17.43
C PHE A 20 -1.22 -8.86 -16.21
N VAL A 21 -0.08 -9.40 -15.80
CA VAL A 21 0.77 -8.79 -14.76
C VAL A 21 1.98 -8.15 -15.44
N LYS A 22 2.28 -6.90 -15.10
CA LYS A 22 3.49 -6.18 -15.55
C LYS A 22 4.18 -5.55 -14.34
N LEU A 23 5.49 -5.32 -14.44
CA LEU A 23 6.21 -4.54 -13.44
C LEU A 23 6.01 -3.04 -13.72
N ASP A 24 5.92 -2.26 -12.65
CA ASP A 24 6.08 -0.81 -12.67
C ASP A 24 7.52 -0.46 -13.05
N GLU A 25 7.71 0.60 -13.84
CA GLU A 25 9.03 1.02 -14.33
C GLU A 25 9.89 1.65 -13.22
N ASP A 26 9.27 2.25 -12.21
CA ASP A 26 9.98 3.03 -11.19
C ASP A 26 10.44 2.19 -9.99
N TYR A 27 9.71 1.10 -9.68
CA TYR A 27 9.89 0.35 -8.43
C TYR A 27 9.90 -1.18 -8.60
N ASP A 28 9.88 -1.70 -9.84
CA ASP A 28 9.77 -3.14 -10.13
C ASP A 28 8.58 -3.82 -9.40
N ILE A 29 7.53 -3.06 -9.09
CA ILE A 29 6.35 -3.57 -8.37
C ILE A 29 5.40 -4.24 -9.36
N PRO A 30 5.00 -5.51 -9.14
CA PRO A 30 4.05 -6.18 -10.03
C PRO A 30 2.62 -5.63 -9.88
N TYR A 31 2.01 -5.25 -11.00
CA TYR A 31 0.61 -4.84 -11.11
C TYR A 31 -0.16 -5.76 -12.05
N LEU A 32 -1.30 -6.25 -11.56
CA LEU A 32 -2.35 -6.88 -12.37
C LEU A 32 -3.15 -5.79 -13.09
N HIS A 33 -3.24 -5.88 -14.41
CA HIS A 33 -4.12 -5.10 -15.26
C HIS A 33 -5.32 -5.93 -15.68
N ILE A 34 -6.52 -5.37 -15.63
CA ILE A 34 -7.77 -5.97 -16.14
C ILE A 34 -8.45 -4.94 -17.03
N ILE A 35 -8.67 -5.29 -18.29
CA ILE A 35 -9.15 -4.36 -19.33
C ILE A 35 -10.28 -5.03 -20.11
N SER A 36 -11.44 -4.39 -20.21
CA SER A 36 -12.50 -4.87 -21.11
C SER A 36 -12.07 -4.75 -22.57
N ASP A 37 -12.63 -5.59 -23.44
CA ASP A 37 -12.34 -5.60 -24.87
C ASP A 37 -12.70 -4.28 -25.58
N ASP A 38 -13.79 -3.64 -25.16
CA ASP A 38 -14.20 -2.30 -25.57
C ASP A 38 -13.39 -1.15 -24.91
N LYS A 39 -12.50 -1.48 -23.97
CA LYS A 39 -11.66 -0.56 -23.19
C LYS A 39 -12.48 0.49 -22.42
N GLN A 40 -13.73 0.21 -22.07
CA GLN A 40 -14.52 1.08 -21.19
C GLN A 40 -14.22 0.85 -19.71
N LEU A 41 -13.77 -0.36 -19.34
CA LEU A 41 -13.29 -0.69 -18.00
C LEU A 41 -11.78 -0.96 -18.03
N CYS A 42 -11.04 -0.28 -17.18
CA CYS A 42 -9.60 -0.51 -16.96
C CYS A 42 -9.29 -0.42 -15.46
N LEU A 43 -8.91 -1.54 -14.88
CA LEU A 43 -8.58 -1.68 -13.46
C LEU A 43 -7.12 -2.12 -13.29
N VAL A 44 -6.50 -1.66 -12.20
CA VAL A 44 -5.15 -2.06 -11.78
C VAL A 44 -5.12 -2.46 -10.32
N TYR A 45 -4.37 -3.50 -10.00
CA TYR A 45 -4.22 -4.01 -8.65
C TYR A 45 -2.75 -4.35 -8.40
N ARG A 46 -2.12 -3.76 -7.37
CA ARG A 46 -0.77 -4.14 -6.96
C ARG A 46 -0.82 -5.58 -6.44
N VAL A 47 0.00 -6.46 -6.99
CA VAL A 47 0.07 -7.87 -6.57
C VAL A 47 0.72 -7.95 -5.18
N ASN A 48 0.29 -8.91 -4.38
CA ASN A 48 0.82 -9.17 -3.05
C ASN A 48 0.63 -8.01 -2.04
N GLN A 49 -0.51 -7.33 -2.09
CA GLN A 49 -0.92 -6.34 -1.09
C GLN A 49 -1.33 -6.99 0.23
N ILE A 50 -1.77 -8.25 0.24
CA ILE A 50 -2.29 -8.89 1.46
C ILE A 50 -1.17 -9.34 2.40
N SER A 51 -0.02 -9.75 1.85
CA SER A 51 1.16 -10.01 2.66
C SER A 51 1.74 -8.72 3.26
N ASP A 52 1.32 -7.56 2.76
CA ASP A 52 1.71 -6.29 3.31
C ASP A 52 0.90 -6.02 4.58
N GLU A 53 1.42 -6.48 5.72
CA GLU A 53 0.78 -6.32 7.03
C GLU A 53 0.39 -4.87 7.36
N PHE A 54 0.86 -3.88 6.59
CA PHE A 54 0.65 -2.46 6.78
C PHE A 54 -0.39 -1.82 5.85
N ILE A 55 -0.99 -2.53 4.89
CA ILE A 55 -1.86 -1.91 3.87
C ILE A 55 -3.21 -2.63 3.76
N HIS A 56 -4.33 -1.89 3.84
CA HIS A 56 -5.62 -2.37 3.33
C HIS A 56 -5.55 -2.46 1.80
N PRO A 57 -5.85 -3.62 1.16
CA PRO A 57 -5.73 -3.76 -0.28
C PRO A 57 -6.51 -2.68 -1.01
N LYS A 58 -5.88 -2.11 -2.04
CA LYS A 58 -6.45 -1.04 -2.85
C LYS A 58 -6.48 -1.46 -4.31
N ILE A 59 -7.46 -0.93 -5.03
CA ILE A 59 -7.63 -1.11 -6.46
C ILE A 59 -7.70 0.24 -7.15
N GLY A 60 -6.91 0.40 -8.22
CA GLY A 60 -6.93 1.58 -9.06
C GLY A 60 -7.97 1.42 -10.17
N VAL A 61 -8.93 2.34 -10.23
CA VAL A 61 -9.83 2.51 -11.36
C VAL A 61 -9.19 3.53 -12.31
N LEU A 62 -8.69 3.07 -13.45
CA LEU A 62 -8.12 3.94 -14.49
C LEU A 62 -9.19 4.47 -15.45
N LYS A 63 -10.22 3.65 -15.69
CA LYS A 63 -11.39 4.01 -16.48
C LYS A 63 -12.58 3.13 -16.09
N SER A 64 -13.74 3.73 -15.91
CA SER A 64 -15.03 3.06 -15.71
C SER A 64 -16.16 4.02 -16.12
N ASP A 65 -17.27 3.47 -16.56
CA ASP A 65 -18.57 4.11 -16.77
C ASP A 65 -19.37 4.32 -15.48
N LYS A 66 -19.10 3.51 -14.44
CA LYS A 66 -19.80 3.54 -13.15
C LYS A 66 -19.05 4.30 -12.06
N MET A 67 -17.72 4.25 -12.08
CA MET A 67 -16.88 4.79 -10.99
C MET A 67 -15.97 5.91 -11.49
N LYS A 68 -15.70 6.89 -10.62
CA LYS A 68 -14.69 7.92 -10.89
C LYS A 68 -13.30 7.29 -11.00
N LYS A 69 -12.40 7.94 -11.74
CA LYS A 69 -10.99 7.53 -11.79
C LYS A 69 -10.35 7.79 -10.41
N GLY A 70 -9.64 6.79 -9.87
CA GLY A 70 -8.94 6.93 -8.60
C GLY A 70 -8.62 5.60 -7.93
N LEU A 71 -8.20 5.66 -6.66
CA LEU A 71 -7.83 4.51 -5.85
C LEU A 71 -8.95 4.19 -4.87
N TYR A 72 -9.30 2.92 -4.69
CA TYR A 72 -10.42 2.49 -3.86
C TYR A 72 -10.01 1.38 -2.90
N CYS A 73 -10.61 1.34 -1.71
CA CYS A 73 -10.43 0.23 -0.79
C CYS A 73 -11.07 -1.04 -1.38
N PHE A 74 -10.35 -2.15 -1.29
CA PHE A 74 -10.75 -3.44 -1.82
C PHE A 74 -10.78 -4.47 -0.70
N PHE A 75 -12.00 -4.92 -0.34
CA PHE A 75 -12.24 -5.77 0.82
C PHE A 75 -12.52 -7.24 0.46
N SER A 76 -12.44 -7.62 -0.82
CA SER A 76 -12.67 -9.02 -1.19
C SER A 76 -11.51 -9.89 -0.71
N PRO A 77 -11.78 -11.03 -0.04
CA PRO A 77 -10.74 -11.98 0.29
C PRO A 77 -10.21 -12.60 -1.00
N ILE A 78 -8.96 -12.31 -1.32
CA ILE A 78 -8.25 -12.96 -2.42
C ILE A 78 -6.91 -13.47 -1.89
N ALA A 79 -6.31 -14.48 -2.53
CA ALA A 79 -4.90 -14.80 -2.29
C ALA A 79 -4.11 -14.19 -3.44
N ASP A 80 -3.32 -13.15 -3.18
CA ASP A 80 -2.70 -12.34 -4.23
C ASP A 80 -1.18 -12.52 -4.36
N GLU A 81 -0.62 -13.52 -3.70
CA GLU A 81 0.74 -14.03 -3.96
C GLU A 81 0.87 -14.59 -5.38
N PHE A 82 -0.21 -15.20 -5.89
CA PHE A 82 -0.30 -15.75 -7.24
C PHE A 82 -1.59 -15.30 -7.90
N ILE A 83 -1.49 -14.60 -9.03
CA ILE A 83 -2.67 -14.13 -9.76
C ILE A 83 -3.22 -15.21 -10.68
N SER A 84 -4.50 -15.52 -10.48
CA SER A 84 -5.28 -16.45 -11.29
C SER A 84 -6.56 -15.79 -11.82
N THR A 85 -7.33 -16.55 -12.62
CA THR A 85 -8.67 -16.13 -13.06
C THR A 85 -9.64 -15.91 -11.91
N HIS A 86 -9.44 -16.58 -10.76
CA HIS A 86 -10.26 -16.38 -9.57
C HIS A 86 -10.11 -14.97 -9.01
N ASN A 87 -8.87 -14.47 -8.90
CA ASN A 87 -8.59 -13.10 -8.45
C ASN A 87 -9.23 -12.06 -9.36
N VAL A 88 -9.10 -12.25 -10.68
CA VAL A 88 -9.68 -11.35 -11.69
C VAL A 88 -11.21 -11.32 -11.56
N ARG A 89 -11.86 -12.47 -11.36
CA ARG A 89 -13.31 -12.55 -11.14
C ARG A 89 -13.74 -11.87 -9.84
N ALA A 90 -12.97 -12.03 -8.76
CA ALA A 90 -13.26 -11.37 -7.49
C ALA A 90 -13.22 -9.84 -7.62
N ILE A 91 -12.22 -9.32 -8.34
CA ILE A 91 -12.11 -7.89 -8.64
C ILE A 91 -13.27 -7.39 -9.50
N LEU A 92 -13.64 -8.12 -10.56
CA LEU A 92 -14.79 -7.76 -11.39
C LEU A 92 -16.11 -7.82 -10.61
N ASN A 93 -16.30 -8.84 -9.76
CA ASN A 93 -17.46 -8.94 -8.88
C ASN A 93 -17.54 -7.76 -7.91
N TRP A 94 -16.42 -7.32 -7.34
CA TRP A 94 -16.37 -6.13 -6.50
C TRP A 94 -16.77 -4.88 -7.29
N HIS A 95 -16.20 -4.66 -8.48
CA HIS A 95 -16.52 -3.50 -9.33
C HIS A 95 -18.02 -3.44 -9.67
N GLU A 96 -18.63 -4.58 -9.96
CA GLU A 96 -20.06 -4.70 -10.26
C GLU A 96 -20.99 -4.29 -9.11
N GLN A 97 -20.49 -4.33 -7.88
CA GLN A 97 -21.23 -3.91 -6.68
C GLN A 97 -21.08 -2.41 -6.40
N GLN A 98 -20.22 -1.70 -7.14
CA GLN A 98 -19.97 -0.27 -6.96
C GLN A 98 -20.83 0.57 -7.91
N ASP A 99 -20.98 1.84 -7.56
CA ASP A 99 -21.65 2.86 -8.36
C ASP A 99 -20.93 4.22 -8.23
N GLU A 100 -21.53 5.26 -8.82
CA GLU A 100 -20.96 6.61 -8.89
C GLU A 100 -20.88 7.33 -7.54
N ASN A 101 -21.57 6.82 -6.51
CA ASN A 101 -21.60 7.40 -5.17
C ASN A 101 -20.36 7.04 -4.35
N LEU A 102 -19.59 6.03 -4.75
CA LEU A 102 -18.32 5.73 -4.09
C LEU A 102 -17.23 6.67 -4.61
N ASP A 103 -16.78 7.55 -3.72
CA ASP A 103 -15.64 8.42 -4.01
C ASP A 103 -14.32 7.66 -3.91
N PRO A 104 -13.35 7.94 -4.80
CA PRO A 104 -12.02 7.40 -4.65
C PRO A 104 -11.41 7.90 -3.34
N ILE A 105 -10.53 7.10 -2.75
CA ILE A 105 -9.64 7.53 -1.69
C ILE A 105 -8.96 8.80 -2.18
N GLU A 106 -9.19 9.91 -1.49
CA GLU A 106 -8.38 11.10 -1.66
C GLU A 106 -6.96 10.73 -1.26
N VAL A 107 -6.13 10.46 -2.26
CA VAL A 107 -4.69 10.39 -2.09
C VAL A 107 -4.22 11.83 -1.91
N ARG A 108 -4.47 12.41 -0.74
CA ARG A 108 -3.65 13.53 -0.29
C ARG A 108 -2.26 12.95 -0.19
N VAL A 109 -1.33 13.43 -1.01
CA VAL A 109 0.06 13.46 -0.57
C VAL A 109 0.00 14.38 0.64
N PRO A 110 0.02 13.83 1.87
CA PRO A 110 -0.10 14.70 3.01
C PRO A 110 1.11 15.62 2.97
N THR A 111 0.89 16.93 3.11
CA THR A 111 1.99 17.90 3.19
C THR A 111 2.99 17.45 4.25
N ASN A 112 2.48 16.83 5.32
CA ASN A 112 3.22 16.04 6.27
C ASN A 112 2.42 14.76 6.67
N PRO A 113 2.87 13.55 6.30
CA PRO A 113 2.26 12.27 6.69
C PRO A 113 2.12 12.04 8.20
N PHE A 114 2.76 12.84 9.04
CA PHE A 114 2.75 12.70 10.49
C PHE A 114 1.85 13.70 11.21
N GLU A 115 1.27 14.69 10.50
CA GLU A 115 0.61 15.88 11.08
C GLU A 115 -0.52 15.54 12.08
N ASP A 116 -1.25 14.44 11.86
CA ASP A 116 -2.40 14.03 12.67
C ASP A 116 -2.20 12.68 13.39
N ILE A 117 -0.97 12.20 13.51
CA ILE A 117 -0.71 10.92 14.16
C ILE A 117 -0.69 11.10 15.68
N ASP A 118 -1.62 10.42 16.36
CA ASP A 118 -1.57 10.22 17.81
C ASP A 118 -0.57 9.10 18.15
N PHE A 119 0.63 9.49 18.60
CA PHE A 119 1.69 8.60 19.04
C PHE A 119 1.43 7.91 20.39
N LYS A 120 0.25 8.08 20.99
CA LYS A 120 -0.15 7.46 22.26
C LYS A 120 0.87 7.80 23.36
N ASP A 121 1.35 6.78 24.08
CA ASP A 121 2.35 6.93 25.15
C ASP A 121 3.79 7.10 24.62
N GLY A 122 3.97 7.27 23.31
CA GLY A 122 5.26 7.49 22.67
C GLY A 122 5.78 8.91 22.86
N TYR A 123 7.07 9.03 23.13
CA TYR A 123 7.80 10.30 23.18
C TYR A 123 8.52 10.53 21.85
N VAL A 124 8.06 11.53 21.08
CA VAL A 124 8.66 11.91 19.79
C VAL A 124 9.99 12.61 20.05
N THR A 125 11.09 11.98 19.66
CA THR A 125 12.44 12.56 19.76
C THR A 125 12.86 13.31 18.51
N HIS A 126 12.32 12.93 17.36
CA HIS A 126 12.58 13.57 16.07
C HIS A 126 11.36 13.44 15.18
N ILE A 127 11.05 14.49 14.41
CA ILE A 127 9.95 14.50 13.43
C ILE A 127 10.25 15.56 12.37
N GLU A 128 10.42 15.10 11.13
CA GLU A 128 10.47 15.99 9.97
C GLU A 128 9.05 16.32 9.52
N THR A 129 8.84 17.60 9.18
CA THR A 129 7.55 18.09 8.69
C THR A 129 7.61 18.53 7.23
N ASP A 130 8.81 18.66 6.66
CA ASP A 130 9.02 19.03 5.26
C ASP A 130 9.32 17.80 4.41
N PHE A 131 8.33 17.40 3.59
CA PHE A 131 8.44 16.28 2.67
C PHE A 131 8.78 16.71 1.24
N SER A 132 9.27 17.93 1.05
CA SER A 132 9.87 18.34 -0.21
C SER A 132 11.08 17.45 -0.53
N ARG A 133 11.34 17.24 -1.83
CA ARG A 133 12.37 16.30 -2.30
C ARG A 133 13.74 16.56 -1.68
N ASP A 134 14.08 17.83 -1.47
CA ASP A 134 15.38 18.24 -0.94
C ASP A 134 15.49 18.08 0.58
N SER A 135 14.37 17.87 1.28
CA SER A 135 14.29 17.73 2.74
C SER A 135 14.12 16.27 3.19
N LEU A 136 13.93 15.31 2.28
CA LEU A 136 13.90 13.89 2.63
C LEU A 136 15.29 13.40 3.06
N ARG A 137 15.34 12.69 4.20
CA ARG A 137 16.57 12.20 4.86
C ARG A 137 16.37 10.82 5.47
N GLU A 138 17.46 10.17 5.86
CA GLU A 138 17.41 8.89 6.59
C GLU A 138 16.74 9.00 7.96
N ASP A 139 16.67 10.20 8.56
CA ASP A 139 16.00 10.44 9.84
C ASP A 139 14.74 11.30 9.60
N MET A 140 13.59 10.67 9.39
CA MET A 140 12.30 11.39 9.18
C MET A 140 11.44 11.39 10.45
N LEU A 141 11.47 10.33 11.25
CA LEU A 141 10.69 10.23 12.48
C LEU A 141 11.38 9.28 13.45
N GLN A 142 11.48 9.67 14.71
CA GLN A 142 11.88 8.78 15.79
C GLN A 142 10.98 8.98 17.01
N VAL A 143 10.35 7.90 17.47
CA VAL A 143 9.46 7.89 18.64
C VAL A 143 9.87 6.78 19.60
N ILE A 144 10.14 7.14 20.85
CA ILE A 144 10.52 6.21 21.91
C ILE A 144 9.28 5.83 22.71
N TYR A 145 9.09 4.54 22.93
CA TYR A 145 8.02 3.98 23.75
C TYR A 145 8.58 3.34 25.03
N PRO A 146 7.74 3.15 26.07
CA PRO A 146 8.12 2.40 27.25
C PRO A 146 8.68 1.01 26.94
N LYS A 147 9.36 0.43 27.94
CA LYS A 147 10.04 -0.86 27.82
C LYS A 147 11.13 -0.89 26.74
N GLY A 148 11.60 0.23 26.19
CA GLY A 148 12.71 0.25 25.22
C GLY A 148 12.32 -0.01 23.77
N TYR A 149 11.04 0.10 23.42
CA TYR A 149 10.60 0.05 22.02
C TYR A 149 10.81 1.40 21.34
N LEU A 150 11.12 1.39 20.05
CA LEU A 150 11.33 2.59 19.24
C LEU A 150 10.66 2.40 17.88
N LEU A 151 9.98 3.44 17.40
CA LEU A 151 9.50 3.55 16.03
C LEU A 151 10.41 4.53 15.27
N ASP A 152 11.02 4.05 14.20
CA ASP A 152 11.95 4.79 13.36
C ASP A 152 11.43 4.85 11.93
N VAL A 153 11.54 6.01 11.29
CA VAL A 153 11.25 6.17 9.86
C VAL A 153 12.34 6.95 9.18
N GLY A 154 12.81 6.42 8.05
CA GLY A 154 13.81 7.07 7.20
C GLY A 154 13.47 7.00 5.72
N TRP A 155 14.00 7.94 4.93
CA TRP A 155 13.95 7.93 3.47
C TRP A 155 15.29 7.49 2.87
N TYR A 156 15.26 6.50 1.99
CA TYR A 156 16.46 5.87 1.40
C TYR A 156 16.51 6.01 -0.12
N GLY A 157 15.88 7.06 -0.65
CA GLY A 157 15.86 7.35 -2.08
C GLY A 157 14.72 6.69 -2.85
N ALA A 158 14.58 7.08 -4.11
CA ALA A 158 13.44 6.68 -4.93
C ALA A 158 13.34 5.16 -5.14
N SER A 159 14.44 4.41 -5.17
CA SER A 159 14.38 2.95 -5.35
C SER A 159 13.94 2.19 -4.10
N GLU A 160 14.22 2.72 -2.90
CA GLU A 160 13.97 2.04 -1.63
C GLU A 160 12.73 2.59 -0.90
N GLY A 161 12.41 3.86 -1.13
CA GLY A 161 11.29 4.55 -0.47
C GLY A 161 11.59 4.91 0.99
N PHE A 162 10.51 5.03 1.76
CA PHE A 162 10.57 5.14 3.22
C PHE A 162 10.72 3.77 3.84
N ILE A 163 11.58 3.64 4.84
CA ILE A 163 11.69 2.46 5.68
C ILE A 163 11.08 2.80 7.02
N VAL A 164 10.10 1.99 7.46
CA VAL A 164 9.49 2.07 8.78
C VAL A 164 9.96 0.87 9.60
N SER A 165 10.56 1.13 10.75
CA SER A 165 11.17 0.10 11.61
C SER A 165 10.62 0.17 13.03
N ILE A 166 10.31 -1.01 13.60
CA ILE A 166 10.08 -1.17 15.04
C ILE A 166 11.34 -1.78 15.63
N ILE A 167 12.01 -1.02 16.47
CA ILE A 167 13.30 -1.35 17.08
C ILE A 167 13.11 -1.62 18.56
N LYS A 168 14.01 -2.43 19.13
CA LYS A 168 14.05 -2.76 20.54
C LYS A 168 15.44 -2.56 21.09
N ASP A 169 15.52 -1.91 22.25
CA ASP A 169 16.75 -1.75 23.02
C ASP A 169 17.91 -1.18 22.17
N GLN A 170 17.57 -0.25 21.26
CA GLN A 170 18.53 0.43 20.37
C GLN A 170 19.27 -0.51 19.40
N ASP A 171 18.68 -1.65 19.02
CA ASP A 171 19.23 -2.56 18.02
C ASP A 171 18.64 -2.30 16.61
N TRP A 172 19.24 -1.37 15.87
CA TRP A 172 18.86 -1.08 14.48
C TRP A 172 19.27 -2.20 13.49
N GLU A 173 20.22 -3.06 13.88
CA GLU A 173 20.68 -4.18 13.05
C GLU A 173 19.64 -5.31 13.02
N ASN A 174 18.93 -5.52 14.13
CA ASN A 174 17.90 -6.56 14.28
C ASN A 174 16.54 -5.96 14.67
N PRO A 175 15.89 -5.17 13.79
CA PRO A 175 14.58 -4.60 14.09
C PRO A 175 13.54 -5.72 14.24
N ILE A 176 12.61 -5.54 15.18
CA ILE A 176 11.47 -6.46 15.36
C ILE A 176 10.64 -6.51 14.07
N ARG A 177 10.45 -5.36 13.42
CA ARG A 177 9.81 -5.25 12.11
C ARG A 177 10.49 -4.17 11.27
N LYS A 178 10.57 -4.40 9.97
CA LYS A 178 11.08 -3.44 8.98
C LYS A 178 10.26 -3.55 7.70
N THR A 179 9.77 -2.44 7.18
CA THR A 179 8.96 -2.42 5.95
C THR A 179 9.29 -1.21 5.08
N ARG A 180 9.19 -1.38 3.76
CA ARG A 180 9.36 -0.30 2.78
C ARG A 180 8.00 0.25 2.35
N LYS A 181 7.92 1.59 2.20
CA LYS A 181 6.69 2.33 1.91
C LYS A 181 6.94 3.49 0.96
N SER A 182 5.98 3.76 0.09
CA SER A 182 5.89 5.04 -0.60
C SER A 182 5.28 6.08 0.34
N ILE A 183 5.40 7.36 -0.01
CA ILE A 183 4.78 8.47 0.74
C ILE A 183 3.27 8.25 0.95
N PHE A 184 2.60 7.62 -0.02
CA PHE A 184 1.16 7.38 -0.02
C PHE A 184 0.69 6.36 1.03
N ASN A 185 1.61 5.53 1.55
CA ASN A 185 1.29 4.51 2.55
C ASN A 185 2.05 4.73 3.86
N LEU A 186 2.76 5.86 3.99
CA LEU A 186 3.62 6.11 5.13
C LEU A 186 2.83 6.31 6.42
N ASN A 187 1.78 7.14 6.39
CA ASN A 187 0.91 7.38 7.54
C ASN A 187 0.28 6.06 8.06
N GLU A 188 -0.33 5.29 7.16
CA GLU A 188 -0.96 4.00 7.49
C GLU A 188 0.06 3.03 8.13
N ALA A 189 1.27 2.97 7.59
CA ALA A 189 2.33 2.11 8.14
C ALA A 189 2.80 2.56 9.52
N VAL A 190 2.93 3.87 9.76
CA VAL A 190 3.29 4.43 11.06
C VAL A 190 2.18 4.13 12.08
N VAL A 191 0.92 4.42 11.77
CA VAL A 191 -0.22 4.14 12.66
C VAL A 191 -0.28 2.67 13.06
N LYS A 192 -0.16 1.75 12.10
CA LYS A 192 -0.11 0.31 12.42
C LYS A 192 1.09 -0.07 13.28
N SER A 193 2.24 0.56 13.06
CA SER A 193 3.43 0.30 13.88
C SER A 193 3.20 0.68 15.33
N ILE A 194 2.49 1.78 15.59
CA ILE A 194 2.06 2.20 16.93
C ILE A 194 1.15 1.14 17.57
N GLU A 195 0.16 0.62 16.84
CA GLU A 195 -0.71 -0.45 17.33
C GLU A 195 0.04 -1.73 17.67
N ILE A 196 1.01 -2.11 16.83
CA ILE A 196 1.88 -3.27 17.06
C ILE A 196 2.71 -3.08 18.32
N ILE A 197 3.34 -1.91 18.49
CA ILE A 197 4.10 -1.58 19.69
C ILE A 197 3.21 -1.65 20.93
N GLY A 198 1.99 -1.11 20.86
CA GLY A 198 0.98 -1.21 21.93
C GLY A 198 0.75 -2.66 22.39
N LYS A 199 0.53 -3.58 21.44
CA LYS A 199 0.36 -5.01 21.74
C LYS A 199 1.63 -5.64 22.34
N LEU A 200 2.79 -5.36 21.75
CA LEU A 200 4.09 -5.85 22.25
C LEU A 200 4.38 -5.39 23.69
N MET A 201 3.90 -4.21 24.08
CA MET A 201 4.02 -3.71 25.45
C MET A 201 3.06 -4.40 26.43
N MET A 202 1.93 -4.95 25.96
CA MET A 202 0.97 -5.69 26.79
C MET A 202 1.35 -7.15 26.99
N ASP A 203 2.01 -7.79 26.01
CA ASP A 203 2.31 -9.22 25.99
C ASP A 203 3.49 -9.65 26.90
N LYS A 204 3.95 -8.80 27.82
CA LYS A 204 5.04 -9.10 28.79
C LYS A 204 4.86 -8.42 30.14
#